data_AF-A0A5K1C3G6-F1
#
_entry.id   AF-A0A5K1C3G6-F1
#
_cell.length_a   1.000
_cell.length_b   1.000
_cell.length_c   1.000
_cell.angle_alpha   90.00
_cell.angle_beta   90.00
_cell.angle_gamma   90.00
#
_symmetry.space_group_name_H-M   'P 1'
#
loop_
_entity.id
_entity.type
_entity.pdbx_description
1 polymer ?
#
loop_
_entity_poly.entity_id
_entity_poly.type
_entity_poly.pdbx_seq_one_letter_code
_entity_poly.pdbx_strand_id
1 'polypeptide(L)' 'EKCWLDGPARALFMDEISTGLDSSTTYQIVDSIRQFVHIIGATVAISLLQPAPETYDLFDDIILLFDGHIVYHGPPSS' A
#
# COMPACT_ATOMS: atom_id res chain seq x y z
N GLU A 1 27.37 14.00 -3.69
CA GLU A 1 26.83 13.51 -4.98
C GLU A 1 26.59 12.01 -4.84
N LYS A 2 25.33 11.58 -4.63
CA LYS A 2 25.00 10.18 -4.30
C LYS A 2 24.15 9.58 -5.42
N CYS A 3 24.85 8.86 -6.30
CA CYS A 3 24.43 7.82 -7.23
C CYS A 3 22.94 7.46 -7.28
N TRP A 4 22.30 7.79 -8.41
CA TRP A 4 21.05 7.22 -8.94
C TRP A 4 21.17 5.72 -9.34
N LEU A 5 22.01 4.93 -8.67
CA LEU A 5 22.61 3.70 -9.22
C LEU A 5 22.20 2.36 -8.55
N ASP A 6 21.10 2.31 -7.79
CA ASP A 6 20.56 1.04 -7.28
C ASP A 6 19.33 0.57 -8.11
N GLY A 7 19.53 0.35 -9.42
CA GLY A 7 18.53 -0.26 -10.32
C GLY A 7 17.28 0.59 -10.60
N PRO A 8 16.37 0.15 -11.51
CA PRO A 8 15.10 0.85 -11.70
C PRO A 8 14.33 0.82 -10.38
N ALA A 9 13.98 1.99 -9.84
CA ALA A 9 13.09 2.09 -8.69
C ALA A 9 11.81 1.31 -8.99
N ARG A 10 11.60 0.18 -8.29
CA ARG A 10 10.48 -0.73 -8.52
C ARG A 10 9.28 -0.19 -7.74
N ALA A 11 8.57 0.76 -8.35
CA ALA A 11 7.29 1.24 -7.86
C ALA A 11 6.16 0.48 -8.56
N LEU A 12 5.23 -0.11 -7.80
CA LEU A 12 3.98 -0.66 -8.33
C LEU A 12 2.81 0.18 -7.82
N PHE A 13 1.82 0.38 -8.68
CA PHE A 13 0.59 1.08 -8.35
C PHE A 13 -0.56 0.12 -8.63
N MET A 14 -1.42 -0.07 -7.65
CA MET A 14 -2.55 -0.99 -7.74
C MET A 14 -3.81 -0.28 -7.28
N ASP A 15 -4.82 -0.25 -8.14
CA ASP A 15 -6.10 0.39 -7.85
C ASP A 15 -7.21 -0.66 -7.79
N GLU A 16 -8.14 -0.47 -6.87
CA GLU A 16 -9.35 -1.26 -6.70
C GLU A 16 -9.14 -2.80 -6.60
N ILE A 17 -8.02 -3.26 -6.03
CA ILE A 17 -7.68 -4.71 -6.00
C ILE A 17 -8.63 -5.57 -5.15
N SER A 18 -9.48 -4.96 -4.33
CA SER A 18 -10.42 -5.64 -3.43
C SER A 18 -11.85 -5.72 -3.98
N THR A 19 -12.13 -5.18 -5.17
CA THR A 19 -13.50 -5.11 -5.70
C THR A 19 -14.07 -6.50 -5.97
N GLY A 20 -15.17 -6.83 -5.28
CA GLY A 20 -15.85 -8.12 -5.41
C GLY A 20 -15.22 -9.26 -4.59
N LEU A 21 -14.21 -8.97 -3.76
CA LEU A 21 -13.60 -9.93 -2.84
C LEU A 21 -14.21 -9.80 -1.44
N ASP A 22 -14.21 -10.91 -0.70
CA ASP A 22 -14.50 -10.88 0.73
C ASP A 22 -13.30 -10.32 1.52
N SER A 23 -13.53 -9.95 2.79
CA SER A 23 -12.53 -9.34 3.65
C SER A 23 -11.33 -10.26 3.93
N SER A 24 -11.55 -11.57 4.07
CA SER A 24 -10.47 -12.54 4.32
C SER A 24 -9.57 -12.69 3.11
N THR A 25 -10.15 -12.83 1.92
CA THR A 25 -9.38 -12.90 0.67
C THR A 25 -8.59 -11.61 0.44
N THR A 26 -9.22 -10.45 0.68
CA THR A 26 -8.56 -9.14 0.57
C THR A 26 -7.36 -9.03 1.51
N TYR A 27 -7.52 -9.41 2.78
CA TYR A 27 -6.44 -9.42 3.77
C TYR A 27 -5.26 -10.27 3.30
N GLN A 28 -5.52 -11.50 2.84
CA GLN A 28 -4.47 -12.42 2.39
C GLN A 28 -3.69 -11.86 1.18
N ILE A 29 -4.38 -11.22 0.24
CA ILE A 29 -3.74 -10.58 -0.91
C ILE A 29 -2.82 -9.43 -0.46
N VAL A 30 -3.33 -8.53 0.40
CA VAL A 30 -2.58 -7.37 0.88
C VAL A 30 -1.35 -7.80 1.69
N ASP A 31 -1.49 -8.78 2.59
CA ASP A 31 -0.37 -9.34 3.37
C ASP A 31 0.68 -10.01 2.46
N SER A 32 0.24 -10.75 1.44
CA SER A 32 1.14 -11.37 0.47
C SER A 32 1.93 -10.32 -0.33
N ILE A 33 1.26 -9.25 -0.76
CA ILE A 33 1.93 -8.14 -1.47
C ILE A 33 2.93 -7.46 -0.55
N ARG A 34 2.55 -7.14 0.68
CA ARG A 34 3.44 -6.53 1.68
C ARG A 34 4.72 -7.35 1.86
N GLN A 35 4.59 -8.64 2.13
CA GLN A 35 5.73 -9.54 2.28
C GLN A 35 6.60 -9.59 1.02
N PHE A 36 5.99 -9.70 -0.16
CA PHE A 36 6.71 -9.71 -1.43
C PHE A 36 7.54 -8.44 -1.62
N VAL A 37 6.94 -7.28 -1.36
CA VAL A 37 7.54 -5.95 -1.53
C VAL A 37 8.73 -5.76 -0.59
N HIS A 38 8.60 -6.18 0.67
CA HIS A 38 9.69 -6.15 1.63
C HIS A 38 10.85 -7.08 1.23
N ILE A 39 10.57 -8.25 0.64
CA ILE A 39 11.60 -9.18 0.16
C ILE A 39 12.38 -8.59 -1.02
N ILE A 40 11.68 -7.98 -1.99
CA ILE A 40 12.32 -7.49 -3.22
C ILE A 40 12.88 -6.06 -3.11
N GLY A 41 12.62 -5.37 -1.99
CA GLY A 41 13.01 -3.97 -1.80
C GLY A 41 12.30 -3.00 -2.74
N ALA A 42 11.00 -3.23 -3.00
CA ALA A 42 10.17 -2.38 -3.85
C ALA A 42 9.31 -1.42 -3.02
N THR A 43 8.59 -0.53 -3.69
CA THR A 43 7.55 0.31 -3.09
C THR A 43 6.23 0.06 -3.81
N VAL A 44 5.14 -0.08 -3.07
CA VAL A 44 3.81 -0.29 -3.67
C VAL A 44 2.80 0.65 -3.05
N ALA A 45 2.03 1.33 -3.91
CA ALA A 45 0.88 2.13 -3.52
C ALA A 45 -0.39 1.37 -3.92
N ILE A 46 -1.26 1.12 -2.94
CA ILE A 46 -2.54 0.43 -3.14
C ILE A 46 -3.68 1.34 -2.67
N SER A 47 -4.70 1.50 -3.49
CA SER A 47 -5.99 2.07 -3.08
C SER A 47 -7.01 0.96 -2.81
N LEU A 48 -7.64 1.02 -1.64
CA LEU A 48 -8.72 0.12 -1.23
C LEU A 48 -10.00 0.92 -0.96
N LEU A 49 -11.13 0.40 -1.43
CA LEU A 49 -12.44 0.96 -1.11
C LEU A 49 -12.89 0.41 0.25
N GLN A 50 -12.74 1.23 1.31
CA GLN A 50 -13.21 0.91 2.67
C GLN A 50 -12.68 -0.43 3.21
N PRO A 51 -11.37 -0.57 3.43
CA PRO A 51 -10.80 -1.81 3.95
C PRO A 51 -11.33 -2.14 5.35
N ALA A 52 -11.39 -3.43 5.67
CA ALA A 52 -11.59 -3.87 7.05
C ALA A 52 -10.41 -3.41 7.94
N PRO A 53 -10.64 -3.19 9.25
CA PRO A 53 -9.60 -2.71 10.18
C PRO A 53 -8.31 -3.53 10.13
N GLU A 54 -8.44 -4.86 10.04
CA GLU A 54 -7.30 -5.77 10.00
C GLU A 54 -6.45 -5.58 8.74
N THR A 55 -7.08 -5.26 7.61
CA THR A 55 -6.39 -4.97 6.34
C THR A 55 -5.78 -3.57 6.37
N TYR A 56 -6.45 -2.61 7.01
CA TYR A 56 -5.93 -1.25 7.21
C TYR A 56 -4.63 -1.26 8.01
N ASP A 57 -4.53 -2.10 9.04
CA ASP A 57 -3.36 -2.23 9.90
C ASP A 57 -2.14 -2.87 9.21
N LEU A 58 -2.30 -3.44 8.00
CA LEU A 58 -1.18 -4.00 7.22
C LEU A 58 -0.33 -2.92 6.52
N PHE A 59 -0.85 -1.72 6.34
CA PHE A 59 -0.14 -0.67 5.62
C PHE A 59 1.00 -0.08 6.45
N ASP A 60 2.17 0.11 5.81
CA ASP A 60 3.30 0.79 6.44
C ASP A 60 3.00 2.30 6.62
N ASP A 61 2.41 2.93 5.59
CA ASP A 61 1.95 4.32 5.58
C ASP A 61 0.58 4.44 4.91
N ILE A 62 -0.22 5.41 5.36
CA ILE A 62 -1.53 5.78 4.82
C ILE A 62 -1.45 7.17 4.21
N ILE A 63 -1.97 7.33 3.01
CA ILE A 63 -2.18 8.63 2.37
C ILE A 63 -3.68 8.90 2.31
N LEU A 64 -4.15 9.93 3.02
CA LEU A 64 -5.54 10.38 2.94
C LEU A 64 -5.64 11.56 1.99
N LEU A 65 -6.50 11.43 0.99
CA LEU A 65 -6.81 12.48 0.03
C LEU A 65 -8.16 13.11 0.33
N PHE A 66 -8.23 14.43 0.27
CA PHE A 66 -9.46 15.21 0.33
C PHE A 66 -9.39 16.33 -0.70
N ASP A 67 -10.37 16.38 -1.60
CA ASP A 67 -10.47 17.39 -2.67
C ASP A 67 -9.17 17.57 -3.49
N GLY A 68 -8.53 16.45 -3.85
CA GLY A 68 -7.27 16.47 -4.61
C GLY A 68 -6.01 16.82 -3.80
N HIS A 69 -6.14 17.04 -2.49
CA HIS A 69 -5.02 17.36 -1.59
C HIS A 69 -4.73 16.22 -0.61
N ILE A 70 -3.45 16.00 -0.30
CA ILE A 70 -3.04 15.12 0.80
C ILE A 70 -3.31 15.83 2.12
N VAL A 71 -4.23 15.28 2.92
CA VAL A 71 -4.57 15.81 4.26
C VAL A 71 -3.92 15.01 5.38
N TYR A 72 -3.47 13.79 5.10
CA TYR A 72 -2.69 12.97 6.02
C TYR A 72 -1.71 12.09 5.25
N HIS A 73 -0.50 11.95 5.77
CA HIS A 73 0.50 10.98 5.32
C HIS A 73 1.32 10.51 6.52
N GLY A 74 1.22 9.22 6.85
CA GLY A 74 1.95 8.61 7.95
C GLY A 74 1.39 7.25 8.35
N PRO A 75 1.87 6.66 9.46
CA PRO A 75 1.48 5.32 9.88
C PRO A 75 -0.02 5.23 10.24
N PRO A 76 -0.66 4.06 10.11
CA PRO A 76 -2.08 3.88 10.43
C PRO A 76 -2.43 4.09 11.92
N SER A 77 -1.48 3.82 12.82
CA SER A 77 -1.59 4.08 14.26
C SER A 77 -0.71 5.27 14.65
N SER A 78 -1.31 6.46 14.66
CA SER A 78 -0.70 7.70 15.19
C SER A 78 -1.25 8.08 16.55
#